data_AF-A0AAW2YUX2-F1
#
_entry.id   AF-A0AAW2YUX2-F1
#
_cell.length_a   1.000
_cell.length_b   1.000
_cell.length_c   1.000
_cell.angle_alpha   90.00
_cell.angle_beta   90.00
_cell.angle_gamma   90.00
#
_symmetry.space_group_name_H-M   'P 1'
#
loop_
_entity.id
_entity.type
_entity.pdbx_description
1 polymer ?
#
loop_
_entity_poly.entity_id
_entity_poly.type
_entity_poly.pdbx_seq_one_letter_code
_entity_poly.pdbx_strand_id
1 'polypeptide(L)'
;MNSALFSPLPPVENKRPQAEVYGFVLWIATFFILSGYLLFSWLPPESLYSYGITYHPDRYWALSIPAYIPFSYGLIGITMNFLWIYHRAQPLDDFGILEDEYTNYAVRRYGVEVEHVTKPVIPPVKDIPITKINQVLYHKH
;
A
#
# COMPACT_ATOMS: atom_id res chain seq x y z
N MET A 1 27.72 24.21 33.65
CA MET A 1 27.77 23.37 32.43
C MET A 1 27.75 21.93 32.92
N ASN A 2 26.71 21.10 32.85
CA ASN A 2 25.56 20.99 31.96
C ASN A 2 24.41 20.32 32.73
N SER A 3 23.31 21.03 32.99
CA SER A 3 22.06 20.46 33.52
C SER A 3 21.04 20.15 32.41
N ALA A 4 21.44 20.28 31.14
CA ALA A 4 20.56 20.15 29.97
C ALA A 4 20.50 18.72 29.37
N LEU A 5 21.18 17.73 29.96
CA LEU A 5 21.40 16.41 29.33
C LEU A 5 20.34 15.35 29.70
N PHE A 6 19.34 15.70 30.50
CA PHE A 6 18.23 14.82 30.85
C PHE A 6 16.89 15.58 30.73
N SER A 7 16.47 15.92 29.51
CA SER A 7 15.07 16.25 29.30
C SER A 7 14.26 14.95 29.45
N PRO A 8 13.18 14.93 30.26
CA PRO A 8 12.31 13.75 30.35
C PRO A 8 11.81 13.41 28.94
N LEU A 9 11.81 12.12 28.62
CA LEU A 9 11.27 11.64 27.34
C LEU A 9 9.85 12.21 27.16
N PRO A 10 9.48 12.64 25.94
CA PRO A 10 8.11 13.08 25.71
C PRO A 10 7.16 11.98 26.19
N PRO A 11 6.02 12.34 26.83
CA PRO A 11 5.03 11.36 27.22
C PRO A 11 4.71 10.49 26.02
N VAL A 12 4.72 9.17 26.17
CA VAL A 12 4.24 8.26 25.13
C VAL A 12 2.79 8.63 24.89
N GLU A 13 2.53 9.37 23.82
CA GLU A 13 1.19 9.78 23.42
C GLU A 13 0.44 8.50 23.03
N ASN A 14 -0.28 7.95 24.00
CA ASN A 14 -1.18 6.84 23.80
C ASN A 14 -2.37 7.35 23.00
N LYS A 15 -2.22 7.44 21.67
CA LYS A 15 -3.36 7.56 20.75
C LYS A 15 -4.19 6.26 20.82
N ARG A 16 -4.93 6.11 21.91
CA ARG A 16 -5.99 5.11 22.11
C ARG A 16 -7.36 5.81 21.93
N PRO A 17 -8.47 5.07 21.98
CA PRO A 17 -9.13 4.29 20.94
C PRO A 17 -10.09 5.15 20.10
N GLN A 18 -9.74 6.41 19.78
CA GLN A 18 -10.65 7.29 19.04
C GLN A 18 -11.08 6.69 17.70
N ALA A 19 -10.14 6.06 16.97
CA ALA A 19 -10.43 5.39 15.70
C ALA A 19 -11.44 4.24 15.82
N GLU A 20 -11.44 3.49 16.93
CA GLU A 20 -12.37 2.39 17.17
C GLU A 20 -13.80 2.89 17.37
N VAL A 21 -13.95 4.00 18.11
CA VAL A 21 -15.25 4.64 18.34
C VAL A 21 -15.80 5.20 17.03
N TYR A 22 -14.97 5.89 16.23
CA TYR A 22 -15.40 6.39 14.92
C TYR A 22 -15.79 5.26 13.96
N GLY A 23 -15.02 4.17 13.95
CA GLY A 23 -15.32 2.98 13.15
C GLY A 23 -16.65 2.34 13.55
N PHE A 24 -16.93 2.24 14.85
CA PHE A 24 -18.19 1.70 15.36
C PHE A 24 -19.39 2.58 14.99
N VAL A 25 -19.27 3.90 15.16
CA VAL A 25 -20.33 4.85 14.76
C VAL A 25 -20.57 4.79 13.26
N LEU A 26 -19.51 4.73 12.45
CA LEU A 26 -19.61 4.61 10.99
C LEU A 26 -20.24 3.28 10.57
N TRP A 27 -19.92 2.18 11.25
CA TRP A 27 -20.50 0.86 10.99
C TRP A 27 -22.01 0.87 11.21
N ILE A 28 -22.48 1.44 12.32
CA ILE A 28 -23.92 1.63 12.58
C ILE A 28 -24.56 2.55 11.53
N ALA A 29 -23.92 3.69 11.23
CA ALA A 29 -24.42 4.64 10.23
C ALA A 29 -24.54 3.99 8.84
N THR A 30 -23.62 3.09 8.49
CA THR A 30 -23.65 2.35 7.22
C THR A 30 -24.91 1.49 7.11
N PHE A 31 -25.33 0.80 8.18
CA PHE A 31 -26.58 0.05 8.16
C PHE A 31 -27.79 0.96 7.98
N PHE A 32 -27.87 2.08 8.69
CA PHE A 32 -28.99 3.02 8.55
C PHE A 32 -29.09 3.59 7.14
N ILE A 33 -27.95 4.01 6.56
CA ILE A 33 -27.88 4.53 5.19
C ILE A 33 -28.26 3.44 4.19
N LEU A 34 -27.73 2.21 4.35
CA LEU A 34 -28.03 1.09 3.46
C LEU A 34 -29.50 0.69 3.53
N SER A 35 -30.09 0.61 4.73
CA SER A 35 -31.51 0.30 4.90
C SER A 35 -32.38 1.39 4.27
N GLY A 36 -32.06 2.67 4.49
CA GLY A 36 -32.75 3.78 3.83
C GLY A 36 -32.64 3.71 2.30
N TYR A 37 -31.46 3.38 1.79
CA TYR A 37 -31.20 3.20 0.37
C TYR A 37 -31.98 2.02 -0.23
N LEU A 38 -32.02 0.88 0.46
CA LEU A 38 -32.77 -0.29 0.02
C LEU A 38 -34.28 -0.03 0.02
N LEU A 39 -34.79 0.66 1.05
CA LEU A 39 -36.18 1.09 1.08
C LEU A 39 -36.49 2.03 -0.09
N PHE A 40 -35.63 3.02 -0.34
CA PHE A 40 -35.74 3.89 -1.52
C PHE A 40 -35.63 3.12 -2.84
N SER A 41 -34.80 2.08 -2.94
CA SER A 41 -34.62 1.31 -4.17
C SER A 41 -35.79 0.34 -4.43
N TRP A 42 -36.38 -0.23 -3.39
CA TRP A 42 -37.34 -1.33 -3.50
C TRP A 42 -38.80 -0.86 -3.43
N LEU A 43 -39.13 0.19 -2.67
CA LEU A 43 -40.53 0.60 -2.51
C LEU A 43 -41.07 1.31 -3.76
N PRO A 44 -42.30 0.99 -4.20
CA PRO A 44 -42.93 1.70 -5.30
C PRO A 44 -43.23 3.16 -4.94
N PRO A 45 -43.34 4.07 -5.94
CA PRO A 45 -43.56 5.50 -5.70
C PRO A 45 -44.81 5.82 -4.86
N GLU A 46 -45.88 5.02 -5.02
CA GLU A 46 -47.13 5.20 -4.27
C GLU A 46 -46.92 5.02 -2.76
N SER A 47 -46.06 4.08 -2.37
CA SER A 47 -45.71 3.88 -0.97
C SER A 47 -44.86 5.04 -0.43
N LEU A 48 -43.95 5.60 -1.22
CA LEU A 48 -43.18 6.78 -0.78
C LEU A 48 -44.08 8.01 -0.59
N TYR A 49 -45.07 8.17 -1.47
CA TYR A 49 -46.04 9.25 -1.38
C TYR A 49 -46.90 9.13 -0.12
N SER A 50 -47.30 7.92 0.29
CA SER A 50 -48.05 7.71 1.54
C SER A 50 -47.22 8.00 2.79
N TYR A 51 -45.89 7.83 2.74
CA TYR A 51 -44.96 8.26 3.80
C TYR A 51 -44.66 9.77 3.77
N GLY A 52 -45.25 10.53 2.83
CA GLY A 52 -45.04 11.97 2.69
C GLY A 52 -43.76 12.36 1.96
N ILE A 53 -43.07 11.41 1.31
CA ILE A 53 -41.85 11.65 0.53
C ILE A 53 -42.26 11.95 -0.92
N THR A 54 -42.54 13.21 -1.20
CA THR A 54 -42.94 13.68 -2.53
C THR A 54 -41.77 13.99 -3.45
N TYR A 55 -40.64 14.44 -2.89
CA TYR A 55 -39.42 14.74 -3.64
C TYR A 55 -38.35 13.69 -3.38
N HIS A 56 -38.09 12.87 -4.40
CA HIS A 56 -37.04 11.87 -4.42
C HIS A 56 -36.34 11.91 -5.78
N PRO A 57 -35.02 11.62 -5.85
CA PRO A 57 -34.31 11.59 -7.13
C PRO A 57 -34.81 10.44 -8.01
N ASP A 58 -34.56 10.55 -9.32
CA ASP A 58 -34.95 9.52 -10.29
C ASP A 58 -34.51 8.12 -9.85
N ARG A 59 -35.37 7.12 -10.08
CA ARG A 59 -35.08 5.73 -9.71
C ARG A 59 -33.86 5.14 -10.41
N TYR A 60 -33.40 5.76 -11.50
CA TYR A 60 -32.15 5.41 -12.16
C TYR A 60 -30.96 5.39 -11.18
N TRP A 61 -30.93 6.30 -10.20
CA TRP A 61 -29.88 6.36 -9.19
C TRP A 61 -29.78 5.09 -8.33
N ALA A 62 -30.87 4.34 -8.17
CA ALA A 62 -30.85 3.05 -7.49
C ALA A 62 -30.03 1.98 -8.24
N LEU A 63 -29.87 2.12 -9.56
CA LEU A 63 -29.01 1.25 -10.36
C LEU A 63 -27.61 1.85 -10.54
N SER A 64 -27.53 3.16 -10.75
CA SER A 64 -26.28 3.86 -11.03
C SER A 64 -25.28 3.76 -9.88
N ILE A 65 -25.73 3.99 -8.65
CA ILE A 65 -24.86 4.00 -7.46
C ILE A 65 -24.09 2.67 -7.30
N PRO A 66 -24.74 1.49 -7.26
CA PRO A 66 -24.06 0.21 -7.08
C PRO A 66 -23.26 -0.23 -8.30
N ALA A 67 -23.55 0.30 -9.49
CA ALA A 67 -22.77 0.02 -10.69
C ALA A 67 -21.51 0.89 -10.81
N TYR A 68 -21.66 2.21 -10.67
CA TYR A 68 -20.58 3.17 -10.92
C TYR A 68 -19.60 3.30 -9.75
N ILE A 69 -20.04 3.17 -8.50
CA ILE A 69 -19.13 3.35 -7.35
C ILE A 69 -18.03 2.28 -7.32
N PRO A 70 -18.33 0.97 -7.34
CA PRO A 70 -17.29 -0.06 -7.34
C PRO A 70 -16.44 -0.02 -8.61
N PHE A 71 -17.07 0.25 -9.76
CA PHE A 71 -16.37 0.36 -11.03
C PHE A 71 -15.38 1.52 -11.07
N SER A 72 -15.80 2.72 -10.67
CA SER A 72 -14.92 3.90 -10.60
C SER A 72 -13.81 3.71 -9.58
N TYR A 73 -14.12 3.16 -8.40
CA TYR A 73 -13.10 2.85 -7.39
C TYR A 73 -12.08 1.84 -7.91
N GLY A 74 -12.53 0.78 -8.59
CA GLY A 74 -11.65 -0.22 -9.21
C GLY A 74 -10.76 0.39 -10.30
N LEU A 75 -11.33 1.23 -11.17
CA LEU A 75 -10.58 1.90 -12.23
C LEU A 75 -9.53 2.88 -11.67
N ILE A 76 -9.88 3.65 -10.64
CA ILE A 76 -8.93 4.50 -9.92
C ILE A 76 -7.84 3.65 -9.26
N GLY A 77 -8.20 2.55 -8.59
CA GLY A 77 -7.23 1.66 -7.94
C GLY A 77 -6.22 1.06 -8.92
N ILE A 78 -6.71 0.55 -10.06
CA ILE A 78 -5.85 -0.02 -11.11
C ILE A 78 -4.93 1.06 -11.71
N THR A 79 -5.48 2.20 -12.10
CA THR A 79 -4.68 3.29 -12.69
C THR A 79 -3.64 3.81 -11.71
N MET A 80 -4.00 4.03 -10.45
CA MET A 80 -3.06 4.45 -9.40
C MET A 80 -1.97 3.40 -9.15
N ASN A 81 -2.30 2.10 -9.20
CA ASN A 81 -1.30 1.05 -9.08
C ASN A 81 -0.28 1.10 -10.21
N PHE A 82 -0.73 1.22 -11.46
CA PHE A 82 0.16 1.37 -12.61
C PHE A 82 1.01 2.64 -12.53
N LEU A 83 0.43 3.76 -12.10
CA LEU A 83 1.18 5.01 -11.90
C LEU A 83 2.23 4.88 -10.80
N TRP A 84 1.89 4.20 -9.69
CA TRP A 84 2.83 3.93 -8.61
C TRP A 84 4.00 3.06 -9.07
N ILE A 85 3.70 1.98 -9.80
CA ILE A 85 4.73 1.11 -10.39
C ILE A 85 5.58 1.89 -11.37
N TYR A 86 4.98 2.66 -12.28
CA TYR A 86 5.70 3.47 -13.25
C TYR A 86 6.63 4.49 -12.57
N HIS A 87 6.17 5.14 -11.50
CA HIS A 87 6.97 6.12 -10.77
C HIS A 87 8.10 5.49 -9.93
N ARG A 88 7.92 4.25 -9.46
CA ARG A 88 8.90 3.53 -8.64
C ARG A 88 9.81 2.59 -9.44
N ALA A 89 9.46 2.26 -10.67
CA ALA A 89 10.23 1.36 -11.50
C ALA A 89 11.60 1.98 -11.80
N GLN A 90 12.66 1.20 -11.54
CA GLN A 90 13.99 1.50 -12.04
C GLN A 90 14.03 1.36 -13.57
N PRO A 91 14.91 2.11 -14.26
CA PRO A 91 15.07 1.96 -15.70
C PRO A 91 15.49 0.52 -16.04
N LEU A 92 14.96 -0.04 -17.13
CA LEU A 92 15.17 -1.44 -17.54
C LEU A 92 16.65 -1.80 -17.75
N ASP A 93 17.50 -0.81 -17.99
CA ASP A 93 18.95 -0.97 -18.18
C ASP A 93 19.74 -0.99 -16.86
N ASP A 94 19.10 -0.76 -15.72
CA ASP A 94 19.75 -0.82 -14.42
C ASP A 94 19.68 -2.23 -13.82
N PHE A 95 20.86 -2.83 -13.62
CA PHE A 95 21.00 -4.10 -12.91
C PHE A 95 20.59 -4.01 -11.44
N GLY A 96 20.40 -2.81 -10.89
CA GLY A 96 19.78 -2.59 -9.58
C GLY A 96 18.38 -3.18 -9.46
N ILE A 97 17.69 -3.53 -10.57
CA ILE A 97 16.42 -4.29 -10.53
C ILE A 97 16.61 -5.69 -9.94
N LEU A 98 17.81 -6.28 -10.06
CA LEU A 98 18.12 -7.62 -9.55
C LEU A 98 18.57 -7.61 -8.09
N GLU A 99 18.76 -6.43 -7.52
CA GLU A 99 19.37 -6.24 -6.20
C GLU A 99 18.34 -5.60 -5.27
N ASP A 100 18.25 -6.12 -4.04
CA ASP A 100 17.44 -5.54 -2.97
C ASP A 100 18.34 -5.03 -1.84
N GLU A 101 17.73 -4.47 -0.79
CA GLU A 101 18.43 -3.97 0.40
C GLU A 101 19.23 -5.06 1.13
N TYR A 102 18.90 -6.33 0.92
CA TYR A 102 19.51 -7.48 1.60
C TYR A 102 20.58 -8.18 0.76
N THR A 103 20.78 -7.77 -0.49
CA THR A 103 21.77 -8.38 -1.39
C THR A 103 23.20 -8.08 -0.89
N ASN A 104 23.97 -9.13 -0.59
CA ASN A 104 25.26 -9.01 0.09
C ASN A 104 26.41 -9.60 -0.74
N TYR A 105 26.94 -8.81 -1.66
CA TYR A 105 27.98 -9.29 -2.57
C TYR A 105 29.35 -9.52 -1.92
N ALA A 106 29.98 -10.63 -2.33
CA ALA A 106 31.37 -10.92 -2.00
C ALA A 106 32.36 -9.92 -2.61
N VAL A 107 32.03 -9.38 -3.79
CA VAL A 107 32.87 -8.46 -4.56
C VAL A 107 31.93 -7.41 -5.18
N ARG A 108 32.09 -6.12 -4.84
CA ARG A 108 31.28 -5.05 -5.44
C ARG A 108 31.72 -4.80 -6.89
N ARG A 109 30.75 -4.35 -7.70
CA ARG A 109 30.71 -4.18 -9.18
C ARG A 109 31.93 -3.52 -9.87
N TYR A 110 32.88 -2.94 -9.14
CA TYR A 110 34.06 -2.24 -9.67
C TYR A 110 35.41 -2.88 -9.32
N GLY A 111 35.43 -4.15 -8.89
CA GLY A 111 36.69 -4.83 -8.54
C GLY A 111 37.36 -4.29 -7.28
N VAL A 112 36.68 -3.40 -6.55
CA VAL A 112 37.08 -3.00 -5.21
C VAL A 112 36.65 -4.13 -4.28
N GLU A 113 37.60 -5.00 -3.94
CA GLU A 113 37.49 -5.83 -2.75
C GLU A 113 37.20 -4.88 -1.58
N VAL A 114 36.07 -5.08 -0.91
CA VAL A 114 35.82 -4.39 0.35
C VAL A 114 36.81 -5.00 1.34
N GLU A 115 37.90 -4.27 1.49
CA GLU A 115 38.82 -4.16 2.61
C GLU A 115 38.68 -5.25 3.69
N HIS A 116 39.76 -6.03 3.81
CA HIS A 116 40.40 -6.64 4.97
C HIS A 116 39.85 -6.39 6.40
N VAL A 117 38.54 -6.46 6.65
CA VAL A 117 38.02 -6.63 8.01
C VAL A 117 38.24 -8.09 8.37
N THR A 118 39.34 -8.34 9.10
CA THR A 118 39.66 -9.54 9.89
C THR A 118 38.90 -10.78 9.44
N LYS A 119 39.50 -11.61 8.56
CA LYS A 119 38.90 -12.87 8.09
C LYS A 119 38.37 -13.64 9.31
N PRO A 120 37.05 -13.75 9.51
CA PRO A 120 36.53 -14.62 10.54
C PRO A 120 36.93 -16.06 10.19
N VAL A 121 37.08 -16.92 11.20
CA VAL A 121 37.45 -18.34 11.04
C VAL A 121 36.49 -19.07 10.09
N ILE A 122 35.26 -18.57 9.98
CA ILE A 122 34.26 -18.98 8.98
C ILE A 122 33.81 -17.70 8.23
N PRO A 123 34.02 -17.58 6.92
CA PRO A 123 33.56 -16.44 6.15
C PRO A 123 32.03 -16.37 6.13
N PRO A 124 31.42 -15.18 6.22
CA PRO A 124 29.98 -15.03 6.08
C PRO A 124 29.55 -15.43 4.66
N VAL A 125 28.34 -15.99 4.53
CA VAL A 125 27.73 -16.28 3.23
C VAL A 125 27.53 -14.96 2.50
N LYS A 126 28.04 -14.87 1.28
CA LYS A 126 27.95 -13.68 0.42
C LYS A 126 27.54 -14.10 -0.98
N ASP A 127 26.76 -13.25 -1.62
CA ASP A 127 26.24 -13.46 -2.97
C ASP A 127 27.34 -13.22 -4.01
N ILE A 128 27.27 -14.01 -5.10
CA ILE A 128 28.16 -13.85 -6.25
C ILE A 128 27.34 -13.17 -7.35
N PRO A 129 27.81 -12.05 -7.93
CA PRO A 129 27.07 -11.37 -8.98
C PRO A 129 26.89 -12.27 -10.20
N ILE A 130 25.69 -12.28 -10.77
CA ILE A 130 25.32 -13.16 -11.90
C ILE A 130 26.21 -12.94 -13.12
N THR A 131 26.75 -11.73 -13.31
CA THR A 131 27.74 -11.44 -14.36
C THR A 131 28.97 -12.33 -14.24
N LYS A 132 29.46 -12.56 -13.01
CA LYS A 132 30.63 -13.40 -12.75
C LYS A 132 30.32 -14.88 -12.94
N ILE A 133 29.12 -15.32 -12.53
CA ILE A 133 28.65 -16.69 -12.78
C ILE A 133 28.55 -16.92 -14.29
N ASN A 134 27.92 -16.02 -15.04
CA ASN A 134 27.76 -16.14 -16.49
C ASN A 134 29.10 -16.17 -17.22
N GLN A 135 30.08 -15.35 -16.81
CA GLN A 135 31.43 -15.41 -17.35
C GLN A 135 32.09 -16.78 -17.10
N VAL A 136 31.98 -17.32 -15.89
CA VAL A 136 32.59 -18.62 -15.58
C VAL A 136 31.90 -19.77 -16.30
N LEU A 137 30.56 -19.72 -16.41
CA LEU A 137 29.77 -20.82 -16.97
C LEU A 137 29.78 -20.81 -18.51
N TYR A 138 29.76 -19.63 -19.13
CA TYR A 138 29.55 -19.48 -20.59
C TYR A 138 30.76 -18.91 -21.35
N HIS A 139 31.72 -18.23 -20.70
CA HIS A 139 32.92 -17.68 -21.36
C HIS A 139 34.18 -18.55 -21.19
N LYS A 140 34.05 -19.78 -20.68
CA LYS A 140 35.19 -20.71 -20.52
C LYS A 140 35.41 -21.65 -21.72
N HIS A 141 35.04 -21.19 -22.91
CA HIS A 141 35.39 -21.77 -24.21
C HIS A 141 36.02 -20.72 -25.11
#